data_AF-A0A815BJK2-F1
#
_entry.id   AF-A0A815BJK2-F1
#
_cell.length_a   1.000
_cell.length_b   1.000
_cell.length_c   1.000
_cell.angle_alpha   90.00
_cell.angle_beta   90.00
_cell.angle_gamma   90.00
#
_symmetry.space_group_name_H-M   'P 1'
#
loop_
_entity.id
_entity.type
_entity.pdbx_description
1 polymer ?
#
loop_
_entity_poly.entity_id
_entity_poly.type
_entity_poly.pdbx_seq_one_letter_code
_entity_poly.pdbx_strand_id
1 'polypeptide(L)'
;MNMPGIDKYYTVQAYTVLRQYLDNKHCYYRQKLTLRDIHNYQYVACMNPTARNFTIDSRIQRYFAVFAVSFPGQDSLRTIYNSILSQHLPASPNALFTQAVHQRVSATFLPTAIKFHYIFNLRDLSNIFQSILFATGECVKTTKDLVRLYVHEAERVYDDE
;
A
#
# COMPACT_ATOMS: atom_id res chain seq x y z
N MET A 1 0.66 -2.39 11.82
CA MET A 1 0.65 -2.30 13.29
C MET A 1 -0.75 -2.04 13.84
N ASN A 2 -1.54 -1.12 13.29
CA ASN A 2 -2.78 -0.62 13.92
C ASN A 2 -4.12 -1.30 13.55
N MET A 3 -4.09 -2.49 12.96
CA MET A 3 -5.29 -3.27 12.62
C MET A 3 -5.80 -4.21 13.73
N PRO A 4 -4.93 -4.84 14.56
CA PRO A 4 -5.40 -5.75 15.60
C PRO A 4 -6.36 -5.08 16.58
N GLY A 5 -7.39 -5.82 16.98
CA GLY A 5 -8.38 -5.37 17.94
C GLY A 5 -7.77 -5.06 19.31
N ILE A 6 -8.32 -4.05 19.96
CA ILE A 6 -7.99 -3.68 21.34
C ILE A 6 -8.94 -4.44 22.27
N ASP A 7 -8.40 -5.04 23.34
CA ASP A 7 -9.21 -5.71 24.35
C ASP A 7 -9.89 -4.72 25.34
N LYS A 8 -10.66 -5.26 26.28
CA LYS A 8 -11.35 -4.46 27.31
C LYS A 8 -10.39 -3.65 28.20
N TYR A 9 -9.13 -4.04 28.28
CA TYR A 9 -8.09 -3.42 29.11
C TYR A 9 -7.13 -2.54 28.31
N TYR A 10 -7.52 -2.13 27.09
CA TYR A 10 -6.73 -1.30 26.20
C TYR A 10 -5.39 -1.92 25.77
N THR A 11 -5.32 -3.25 25.76
CA THR A 11 -4.14 -3.99 25.30
C THR A 11 -4.38 -4.61 23.91
N VAL A 12 -3.29 -4.73 23.16
CA VAL A 12 -3.28 -5.42 21.87
C VAL A 12 -2.46 -6.68 22.02
N GLN A 13 -3.08 -7.86 21.87
CA GLN A 13 -2.40 -9.13 22.12
C GLN A 13 -1.19 -9.34 21.19
N ALA A 14 -1.29 -8.93 19.92
CA ALA A 14 -0.19 -9.01 18.96
C ALA A 14 1.04 -8.22 19.43
N TYR A 15 0.82 -7.06 20.05
CA TYR A 15 1.86 -6.21 20.62
C TYR A 15 2.58 -6.91 21.77
N THR A 16 1.85 -7.59 22.66
CA THR A 16 2.46 -8.31 23.78
C THR A 16 3.35 -9.47 23.33
N VAL A 17 2.96 -10.20 22.28
CA VAL A 17 3.75 -11.30 21.73
C VAL A 17 5.01 -10.76 21.07
N LEU A 18 4.88 -9.70 20.25
CA LEU A 18 6.03 -9.06 19.62
C LEU A 18 7.01 -8.51 20.66
N ARG A 19 6.50 -7.90 21.73
CA ARG A 19 7.32 -7.45 22.85
C ARG A 19 8.04 -8.60 23.55
N GLN A 20 7.39 -9.74 23.76
CA GLN A 20 8.04 -10.90 24.38
C GLN A 20 9.29 -11.33 23.60
N TYR A 21 9.23 -11.31 22.27
CA TYR A 21 10.41 -11.59 21.44
C TYR A 21 11.45 -10.48 21.48
N LEU A 22 11.05 -9.21 21.45
CA LEU A 22 11.99 -8.09 21.52
C LEU A 22 12.73 -8.03 22.86
N ASP A 23 12.05 -8.32 23.97
CA ASP A 23 12.61 -8.29 25.32
C ASP A 23 13.51 -9.51 25.56
N ASN A 24 13.03 -10.72 25.23
CA ASN A 24 13.68 -11.96 25.68
C ASN A 24 14.41 -12.73 24.56
N LYS A 25 14.28 -12.30 23.29
CA LYS A 25 14.77 -12.99 22.08
C LYS A 25 14.22 -14.40 21.83
N HIS A 26 13.44 -14.94 22.76
CA HIS A 26 12.78 -16.23 22.67
C HIS A 26 11.29 -16.12 23.03
N CYS A 27 10.50 -17.11 22.61
CA CYS A 27 9.12 -17.26 23.09
C CYS A 27 8.83 -18.70 23.52
N TYR A 28 7.72 -18.87 24.23
CA TYR A 28 7.20 -20.20 24.51
C TYR A 28 6.14 -20.59 23.47
N TYR A 29 6.31 -21.77 22.89
CA TYR A 29 5.31 -22.37 22.05
C TYR A 29 4.21 -23.00 22.91
N ARG A 30 3.05 -22.34 22.98
CA ARG A 30 1.95 -22.70 23.89
C ARG A 30 1.49 -24.16 23.79
N GLN A 31 1.48 -24.76 22.60
CA GLN A 31 0.96 -26.12 22.41
C GLN A 31 1.89 -27.22 22.92
N LYS A 32 3.21 -27.07 22.76
CA LYS A 32 4.21 -28.08 23.20
C LYS A 32 4.95 -27.67 24.47
N LEU A 33 4.68 -26.47 24.99
CA LEU A 33 5.38 -25.87 26.13
C LEU A 33 6.90 -25.83 25.97
N THR A 34 7.37 -25.76 24.72
CA THR A 34 8.80 -25.69 24.42
C THR A 34 9.25 -24.25 24.21
N LEU A 35 10.48 -23.95 24.65
CA LEU A 35 11.14 -22.70 24.31
C LEU A 35 11.49 -22.71 22.82
N ARG A 36 11.22 -21.59 22.14
CA ARG A 36 11.68 -21.33 20.78
C ARG A 36 12.58 -20.10 20.82
N ASP A 37 13.86 -20.35 20.59
CA ASP A 37 14.83 -19.29 20.39
C ASP A 37 14.93 -18.97 18.89
N ILE A 38 14.82 -17.69 18.55
CA ILE A 38 14.88 -17.23 17.16
C ILE A 38 16.02 -16.23 17.10
N HIS A 39 16.95 -16.44 16.16
CA HIS A 39 18.09 -15.57 15.96
C HIS A 39 18.05 -14.94 14.56
N ASN A 40 18.84 -13.88 14.37
CA ASN A 40 19.03 -13.20 13.09
C ASN A 40 17.73 -12.72 12.43
N TYR A 41 16.97 -11.91 13.14
CA TYR A 41 15.76 -11.27 12.62
C TYR A 41 15.85 -9.74 12.75
N GLN A 42 15.09 -9.05 11.89
CA GLN A 42 14.86 -7.62 11.98
C GLN A 42 13.37 -7.36 11.81
N TYR A 43 12.81 -6.48 12.63
CA TYR A 43 11.41 -6.09 12.52
C TYR A 43 11.28 -4.79 11.72
N VAL A 44 10.37 -4.82 10.75
CA VAL A 44 9.91 -3.63 10.03
C VAL A 44 8.40 -3.58 10.18
N ALA A 45 7.86 -2.41 10.51
CA ALA A 45 6.45 -2.22 10.75
C ALA A 45 5.95 -0.93 10.10
N CYS A 46 4.74 -0.95 9.58
CA CYS A 46 4.02 0.21 9.07
C CYS A 46 2.65 0.37 9.74
N MET A 47 2.11 1.58 9.69
CA MET A 47 0.78 1.93 10.17
C MET A 47 0.03 2.67 9.09
N ASN A 48 -1.28 2.42 9.00
CA ASN A 48 -2.14 3.19 8.14
C ASN A 48 -2.57 4.47 8.88
N PRO A 49 -2.20 5.69 8.42
CA PRO A 49 -2.54 6.98 9.03
C PRO A 49 -4.05 7.33 8.96
N THR A 50 -4.89 6.50 8.34
CA THR A 50 -6.34 6.68 8.24
C THR A 50 -7.13 5.73 9.15
N ALA A 51 -6.47 4.72 9.76
CA ALA A 51 -7.18 3.75 10.60
C ALA A 51 -7.54 4.33 11.97
N ARG A 52 -8.74 4.07 12.48
CA ARG A 52 -9.28 4.65 13.73
C ARG A 52 -8.34 4.55 14.95
N ASN A 53 -7.47 3.54 14.99
CA ASN A 53 -6.49 3.37 16.06
C ASN A 53 -5.10 3.87 15.63
N PHE A 54 -4.57 4.89 16.31
CA PHE A 54 -3.21 5.41 16.09
C PHE A 54 -2.29 5.24 17.29
N THR A 55 -2.81 4.74 18.40
CA THR A 55 -2.04 4.65 19.63
C THR A 55 -1.19 3.39 19.61
N ILE A 56 0.13 3.57 19.69
CA ILE A 56 1.09 2.49 19.95
C ILE A 56 1.48 2.58 21.43
N ASP A 57 1.62 1.41 22.06
CA ASP A 57 2.20 1.32 23.40
C ASP A 57 3.66 1.82 23.38
N SER A 58 3.99 2.81 24.21
CA SER A 58 5.33 3.38 24.33
C SER A 58 6.41 2.33 24.62
N ARG A 59 6.02 1.24 25.29
CA ARG A 59 6.91 0.12 25.65
C ARG A 59 7.37 -0.68 24.43
N ILE A 60 6.61 -0.64 23.33
CA ILE A 60 7.01 -1.22 22.05
C ILE A 60 7.67 -0.18 21.18
N GLN A 61 7.12 1.03 21.14
CA GLN A 61 7.63 2.11 20.30
C GLN A 61 9.12 2.41 20.57
N ARG A 62 9.60 2.24 21.81
CA ARG A 62 11.03 2.39 22.16
C ARG A 62 12.00 1.49 21.37
N TYR A 63 11.52 0.39 20.78
CA TYR A 63 12.33 -0.52 19.97
C TYR A 63 12.40 -0.13 18.49
N PHE A 64 11.61 0.85 18.05
CA PHE A 64 11.50 1.25 16.66
C PHE A 64 11.94 2.70 16.48
N ALA A 65 12.68 2.95 15.40
CA ALA A 65 12.78 4.29 14.83
C ALA A 65 11.50 4.56 14.01
N VAL A 66 10.88 5.72 14.22
CA VAL A 66 9.64 6.11 13.53
C VAL A 66 9.97 7.11 12.43
N PHE A 67 9.59 6.76 11.20
CA PHE A 67 9.72 7.62 10.03
C PHE A 67 8.32 7.93 9.48
N ALA A 68 8.04 9.21 9.27
CA ALA A 68 6.83 9.64 8.59
C ALA A 68 7.06 9.58 7.08
N VAL A 69 6.28 8.75 6.38
CA VAL A 69 6.32 8.66 4.92
C VAL A 69 5.13 9.42 4.36
N SER A 70 5.40 10.61 3.82
CA SER A 70 4.41 11.43 3.14
C SER A 70 4.17 10.93 1.72
N PHE A 71 3.04 11.35 1.14
CA PHE A 71 2.75 11.09 -0.26
C PHE A 71 3.81 11.75 -1.15
N PRO A 72 4.35 11.04 -2.16
CA PRO A 72 5.36 11.58 -3.07
C PRO A 72 4.80 12.74 -3.91
N GLY A 73 5.67 13.69 -4.27
CA GLY A 73 5.31 14.80 -5.15
C GLY A 73 4.88 14.33 -6.54
N GLN A 74 4.09 15.16 -7.22
CA GLN A 74 3.56 14.81 -8.55
C GLN A 74 4.67 14.60 -9.57
N ASP A 75 5.75 15.39 -9.52
CA ASP A 75 6.87 15.23 -10.45
C ASP A 75 7.62 13.92 -10.21
N SER A 76 7.80 13.50 -8.95
CA SER A 76 8.38 12.20 -8.62
C SER A 76 7.54 11.05 -9.17
N LEU A 77 6.22 11.11 -9.00
CA LEU A 77 5.31 10.12 -9.55
C LEU A 77 5.39 10.05 -11.09
N ARG A 78 5.46 11.20 -11.76
CA ARG A 78 5.66 11.26 -13.22
C ARG A 78 6.93 10.55 -13.62
N THR A 79 8.05 10.88 -12.97
CA THR A 79 9.35 10.29 -13.30
C THR A 79 9.34 8.77 -13.10
N ILE A 80 8.79 8.29 -11.98
CA ILE A 80 8.72 6.86 -11.66
C ILE A 80 7.88 6.13 -12.71
N TYR A 81 6.63 6.53 -12.91
CA TYR A 81 5.72 5.82 -13.81
C TYR A 81 6.11 5.97 -15.29
N ASN A 82 6.61 7.13 -15.72
CA ASN A 82 7.16 7.28 -17.08
C ASN A 82 8.38 6.37 -17.29
N SER A 83 9.27 6.26 -16.30
CA SER A 83 10.46 5.39 -16.44
C SER A 83 10.07 3.92 -16.65
N ILE A 84 9.12 3.42 -15.86
CA ILE A 84 8.59 2.06 -15.95
C ILE A 84 7.91 1.82 -17.31
N LEU A 85 7.05 2.75 -17.72
CA LEU A 85 6.32 2.66 -18.98
C LEU A 85 7.25 2.71 -20.20
N SER A 86 8.26 3.59 -20.17
CA SER A 86 9.22 3.75 -21.26
C SER A 86 10.10 2.53 -21.48
N GLN A 87 10.42 1.79 -20.40
CA GLN A 87 11.16 0.53 -20.48
C GLN A 87 10.32 -0.62 -21.02
N HIS A 88 9.02 -0.64 -20.73
CA HIS A 88 8.13 -1.69 -21.21
C HIS A 88 7.69 -1.43 -22.66
N LEU A 89 7.22 -0.21 -22.94
CA LEU A 89 6.67 0.19 -24.23
C LEU A 89 7.49 1.35 -24.82
N PRO A 90 8.49 1.07 -25.67
CA PRO A 90 9.42 2.08 -26.18
C PRO A 90 8.77 3.16 -27.07
N ALA A 91 7.55 2.92 -27.57
CA ALA A 91 6.77 3.86 -28.38
C ALA A 91 5.53 4.41 -27.65
N SER A 92 5.54 4.38 -26.31
CA SER A 92 4.39 4.77 -25.51
C SER A 92 4.18 6.29 -25.46
N PRO A 93 2.92 6.80 -25.56
CA PRO A 93 2.59 8.15 -25.15
C PRO A 93 2.90 8.36 -23.66
N ASN A 94 3.17 9.61 -23.29
CA ASN A 94 3.52 10.03 -21.93
C ASN A 94 2.49 9.53 -20.90
N ALA A 95 2.97 8.96 -19.77
CA ALA A 95 2.14 8.55 -18.63
C ALA A 95 1.47 9.73 -17.89
N LEU A 96 1.61 10.95 -18.42
CA LEU A 96 1.01 12.18 -17.90
C LEU A 96 -0.51 12.12 -17.84
N PHE A 97 -1.16 11.43 -18.78
CA PHE A 97 -2.62 11.31 -18.81
C PHE A 97 -3.14 10.53 -17.59
N THR A 98 -2.45 9.46 -17.20
CA THR A 98 -2.96 8.53 -16.18
C THR A 98 -2.97 9.15 -14.78
N GLN A 99 -1.94 9.95 -14.48
CA GLN A 99 -1.84 10.68 -13.22
C GLN A 99 -2.85 11.83 -13.12
N ALA A 100 -3.10 12.56 -14.20
CA ALA A 100 -4.08 13.65 -14.20
C ALA A 100 -5.50 13.12 -13.95
N VAL A 101 -5.84 11.98 -14.55
CA VAL A 101 -7.11 11.29 -14.30
C VAL A 101 -7.21 10.84 -12.84
N HIS A 102 -6.18 10.17 -12.30
CA HIS A 102 -6.16 9.73 -10.90
C HIS A 102 -6.36 10.89 -9.91
N GLN A 103 -5.69 12.03 -10.14
CA GLN A 103 -5.86 13.23 -9.31
C GLN A 103 -7.31 13.75 -9.37
N ARG A 104 -7.88 13.80 -10.58
CA ARG A 104 -9.25 14.30 -10.77
C ARG A 104 -10.28 13.38 -10.11
N VAL A 105 -10.13 12.07 -10.25
CA VAL A 105 -10.99 11.07 -9.58
C VAL A 105 -10.88 11.23 -8.06
N SER A 106 -9.64 11.26 -7.54
CA SER A 106 -9.39 11.42 -6.10
C SER A 106 -9.95 12.71 -5.52
N ALA A 107 -9.96 13.81 -6.29
CA ALA A 107 -10.50 15.09 -5.86
C ALA A 107 -12.03 15.18 -5.98
N THR A 108 -12.64 14.40 -6.87
CA THR A 108 -14.09 14.46 -7.15
C THR A 108 -14.86 13.47 -6.27
N PHE A 109 -14.31 12.27 -6.11
CA PHE A 109 -14.94 11.18 -5.38
C PHE A 109 -14.32 11.07 -3.98
N LEU A 110 -14.86 11.86 -3.06
CA LEU A 110 -14.43 11.86 -1.67
C LEU A 110 -15.26 10.86 -0.85
N PRO A 111 -14.68 10.26 0.20
CA PRO A 111 -15.39 9.34 1.05
C PRO A 111 -16.51 10.08 1.80
N THR A 112 -17.72 9.54 1.72
CA THR A 112 -18.91 10.03 2.44
C THR A 112 -19.45 8.96 3.37
N ALA A 113 -20.37 9.32 4.26
CA ALA A 113 -21.01 8.35 5.16
C ALA A 113 -21.72 7.20 4.40
N ILE A 114 -22.23 7.48 3.20
CA ILE A 114 -22.91 6.50 2.34
C ILE A 114 -21.91 5.80 1.41
N LYS A 115 -20.91 6.53 0.90
CA LYS A 115 -19.87 6.03 0.00
C LYS A 115 -18.50 6.10 0.66
N PHE A 116 -18.28 5.25 1.65
CA PHE A 116 -17.03 5.20 2.41
C PHE A 116 -15.90 4.48 1.67
N HIS A 117 -16.22 3.76 0.58
CA HIS A 117 -15.26 3.02 -0.24
C HIS A 117 -14.42 3.93 -1.14
N TYR A 118 -14.83 5.17 -1.41
CA TYR A 118 -14.06 6.13 -2.21
C TYR A 118 -12.80 6.61 -1.50
N ILE A 119 -11.76 5.77 -1.49
CA ILE A 119 -10.45 6.03 -0.88
C ILE A 119 -9.36 5.71 -1.91
N PHE A 120 -9.22 6.62 -2.87
CA PHE A 120 -8.21 6.49 -3.91
C PHE A 120 -6.82 6.83 -3.38
N ASN A 121 -5.88 5.92 -3.57
CA ASN A 121 -4.48 6.03 -3.16
C ASN A 121 -3.53 5.52 -4.26
N LEU A 122 -2.23 5.53 -4.00
CA LEU A 122 -1.25 5.10 -5.01
C LEU A 122 -1.38 3.65 -5.45
N ARG A 123 -2.01 2.80 -4.64
CA ARG A 123 -2.30 1.41 -5.00
C ARG A 123 -3.17 1.33 -6.24
N ASP A 124 -4.17 2.20 -6.35
CA ASP A 124 -5.13 2.15 -7.46
C ASP A 124 -4.44 2.55 -8.76
N LEU A 125 -3.62 3.60 -8.69
CA LEU A 125 -2.74 3.97 -9.79
C LEU A 125 -1.76 2.83 -10.13
N SER A 126 -1.12 2.21 -9.13
CA SER A 126 -0.22 1.07 -9.33
C SER A 126 -0.93 -0.14 -9.97
N ASN A 127 -2.18 -0.42 -9.61
CA ASN A 127 -2.96 -1.53 -10.16
C ASN A 127 -3.26 -1.34 -11.65
N ILE A 128 -3.60 -0.10 -12.06
CA ILE A 128 -3.80 0.24 -13.47
C ILE A 128 -2.49 0.03 -14.24
N PHE A 129 -1.38 0.57 -13.74
CA PHE A 129 -0.08 0.39 -14.40
C PHE A 129 0.35 -1.08 -14.43
N GLN A 130 0.19 -1.83 -13.34
CA GLN A 130 0.52 -3.25 -13.30
C GLN A 130 -0.26 -4.03 -14.36
N SER A 131 -1.54 -3.70 -14.56
CA SER A 131 -2.36 -4.33 -15.61
C SER A 131 -1.87 -3.99 -17.01
N ILE A 132 -1.44 -2.75 -17.25
CA ILE A 132 -0.79 -2.35 -18.51
C ILE A 132 0.53 -3.10 -18.72
N LEU A 133 1.30 -3.33 -17.65
CA LEU A 133 2.56 -4.07 -17.73
C LEU A 133 2.37 -5.57 -18.06
N PHE A 134 1.17 -6.12 -17.89
CA PHE A 134 0.86 -7.48 -18.36
C PHE A 134 0.55 -7.55 -19.85
N ALA A 135 0.24 -6.42 -20.51
CA ALA A 135 0.02 -6.40 -21.94
C ALA A 135 1.35 -6.59 -22.69
N THR A 136 1.36 -7.46 -23.70
CA THR A 136 2.53 -7.68 -24.56
C THR A 136 2.48 -6.75 -25.77
N GLY A 137 3.64 -6.50 -26.39
CA GLY A 137 3.75 -5.69 -27.61
C GLY A 137 2.97 -6.25 -28.80
N GLU A 138 2.57 -7.53 -28.76
CA GLU A 138 1.68 -8.14 -29.76
C GLU A 138 0.23 -7.66 -29.62
N CYS A 139 -0.22 -7.38 -28.39
CA CYS A 139 -1.57 -6.89 -28.09
C CYS A 139 -1.70 -5.38 -28.27
N VAL A 140 -0.62 -4.63 -27.99
CA VAL A 140 -0.61 -3.16 -28.06
C VAL A 140 0.29 -2.72 -29.22
N LYS A 141 -0.28 -2.69 -30.42
CA LYS A 141 0.45 -2.32 -31.65
C LYS A 141 0.40 -0.82 -31.92
N THR A 142 -0.68 -0.15 -31.51
CA THR A 142 -0.88 1.28 -31.72
C THR A 142 -1.13 2.01 -30.41
N THR A 143 -0.85 3.32 -30.43
CA THR A 143 -1.20 4.22 -29.32
C THR A 143 -2.69 4.16 -28.95
N LYS A 144 -3.57 3.91 -29.92
CA LYS A 144 -5.02 3.79 -29.68
C LYS A 144 -5.36 2.55 -28.84
N ASP A 145 -4.65 1.44 -29.07
CA ASP A 145 -4.85 0.21 -28.31
C ASP A 145 -4.43 0.40 -26.84
N LEU A 146 -3.33 1.14 -26.62
CA LEU A 146 -2.89 1.48 -25.27
C LEU A 146 -3.90 2.38 -24.53
N VAL A 147 -4.44 3.39 -25.20
CA VAL A 147 -5.46 4.27 -24.59
C VAL A 147 -6.72 3.48 -24.26
N ARG A 148 -7.16 2.57 -25.14
CA ARG A 148 -8.31 1.70 -24.87
C ARG A 148 -8.08 0.79 -23.67
N LEU A 149 -6.90 0.17 -23.59
CA LEU A 149 -6.51 -0.65 -22.45
C LEU A 149 -6.50 0.18 -21.16
N TYR A 150 -5.91 1.38 -21.20
CA TYR A 150 -5.89 2.28 -20.04
C TYR A 150 -7.30 2.64 -19.57
N VAL A 151 -8.20 3.02 -20.49
CA VAL A 151 -9.59 3.36 -20.13
C VAL A 151 -10.30 2.18 -19.50
N HIS A 152 -10.19 0.99 -20.10
CA HIS A 152 -10.77 -0.24 -19.56
C HIS A 152 -10.27 -0.52 -18.13
N GLU A 153 -8.96 -0.45 -17.90
CA GLU A 153 -8.40 -0.69 -16.57
C GLU A 153 -8.73 0.43 -15.58
N ALA A 154 -8.84 1.68 -16.02
CA ALA A 154 -9.25 2.79 -15.18
C ALA A 154 -10.72 2.65 -14.75
N GLU A 155 -11.62 2.25 -15.65
CA GLU A 155 -13.02 1.93 -15.30
C GLU A 155 -13.08 0.77 -14.32
N ARG A 156 -12.39 -0.34 -14.60
CA ARG A 156 -12.32 -1.50 -13.69
C ARG A 156 -11.79 -1.15 -12.30
N VAL A 157 -10.83 -0.22 -12.18
CA VAL A 157 -10.24 0.13 -10.88
C VAL A 157 -11.06 1.19 -10.14
N TYR A 158 -11.68 2.15 -10.84
CA TYR A 158 -12.39 3.26 -10.19
C TYR A 158 -13.90 3.09 -10.08
N ASP A 159 -14.53 2.29 -10.95
CA ASP A 159 -15.98 2.09 -11.01
C ASP A 159 -16.43 0.84 -10.23
N ASP A 160 -15.58 -0.19 -10.13
CA ASP A 160 -15.86 -1.40 -9.33
C ASP A 160 -15.62 -1.21 -7.81
N GLU A 161 -15.02 -0.09 -7.37
CA GLU A 161 -14.84 0.27 -5.94
C GLU A 161 -16.10 0.92 -5.33
#